data_AF-A0A7V1ZFM5-F1
#
_entry.id   AF-A0A7V1ZFM5-F1
#
_cell.length_a   1.000
_cell.length_b   1.000
_cell.length_c   1.000
_cell.angle_alpha   90.00
_cell.angle_beta   90.00
_cell.angle_gamma   90.00
#
_symmetry.space_group_name_H-M   'P 1'
#
loop_
_entity.id
_entity.type
_entity.pdbx_description
1 polymer ?
#
loop_
_entity_poly.entity_id
_entity_poly.type
_entity_poly.pdbx_seq_one_letter_code
_entity_poly.pdbx_strand_id
1 'polypeptide(L)'
;MVIFIIRKGEKEELLKIKQVPYTFSKEKGDFLDSNLNENHFTIMGYNDKEVFIRANSKVIYKDKEIIGDFKIKENETFIANGIEITLAKIDIGVQVDEISRSQPTQFIDIEEAEIPYLKILSGPDAGKIIEIDKTGIIGRGEEADYKIDDQYVSRKQAKIYVFDDKYEIEDIGGKNPTLLNGKVLTKITPLHSGDEIQIGKTRILFVNPKEKPESEIYKSKGIPVYVYGILAFIILILIGFGIWFYNAQQENKFNNLISSASSTIPIISQLETTEKKIKALERAKDEIIQAEKIKKNDQRILDLKPLIEKLLNAWKDVKLAEENINNGDYFSALNSIENAVKVLENDKYVNSLYDQILIATVVQQNYAEAKALFENGKVNEALEVLNLALNRAPDHPQLLELKKIILDAQRRKTTQSEIQQKLASLKDVKPKEEKKEEVVQKSKEQKSLESTIKIDVPKINLETTQPEINLDITLDETKNLVNAYEKEHNLDKTIRIATSILQNDPNNVKAKYYLRLAQKEKQALAYEKQGKKAEAISIWEEILKLDPSNNWARQALSRLGK
;
A
#
# COMPACT_ATOMS: atom_id res chain seq x y z
N MET A 1 56.02 -20.90 17.72
CA MET A 1 54.98 -20.37 16.81
C MET A 1 55.01 -21.19 15.53
N VAL A 2 53.85 -21.55 14.99
CA VAL A 2 53.72 -22.36 13.77
C VAL A 2 53.05 -21.53 12.70
N ILE A 3 53.54 -21.61 11.46
CA ILE A 3 53.00 -20.86 10.32
C ILE A 3 52.47 -21.85 9.28
N PHE A 4 51.22 -21.64 8.87
CA PHE A 4 50.55 -22.40 7.83
C PHE A 4 50.24 -21.51 6.62
N ILE A 5 50.34 -22.08 5.43
CA ILE A 5 49.77 -21.51 4.21
C ILE A 5 48.47 -22.27 3.93
N ILE A 6 47.36 -21.52 3.79
CA ILE A 6 46.03 -22.07 3.52
C ILE A 6 45.64 -21.65 2.11
N ARG A 7 45.27 -22.63 1.27
CA ARG A 7 44.85 -22.42 -0.12
C ARG A 7 43.47 -22.98 -0.38
N LYS A 8 42.65 -22.21 -1.10
CA LYS A 8 41.35 -22.64 -1.61
C LYS A 8 41.09 -22.01 -2.97
N GLY A 9 41.16 -22.82 -4.03
CA GLY A 9 41.15 -22.30 -5.40
C GLY A 9 42.32 -21.33 -5.60
N GLU A 10 42.04 -20.10 -6.06
CA GLU A 10 43.05 -19.06 -6.29
C GLU A 10 43.40 -18.22 -5.05
N LYS A 11 42.75 -18.43 -3.90
CA LYS A 11 43.01 -17.65 -2.67
C LYS A 11 44.06 -18.34 -1.81
N GLU A 12 45.03 -17.57 -1.32
CA GLU A 12 46.10 -17.98 -0.40
C GLU A 12 46.18 -17.05 0.83
N GLU A 13 46.33 -17.61 2.02
CA GLU A 13 46.50 -16.86 3.27
C GLU A 13 47.53 -17.51 4.21
N LEU A 14 48.22 -16.67 4.99
CA LEU A 14 49.19 -17.09 6.00
C LEU A 14 48.57 -17.07 7.40
N LEU A 15 48.49 -18.24 8.02
CA LEU A 15 48.01 -18.38 9.39
C LEU A 15 49.17 -18.56 10.38
N LYS A 16 49.10 -17.83 11.49
CA LYS A 16 50.16 -17.74 12.50
C LYS A 16 49.66 -18.21 13.87
N ILE A 17 50.00 -19.43 14.25
CA ILE A 17 49.56 -20.07 15.49
C ILE A 17 50.62 -19.87 16.59
N LYS A 18 50.26 -19.11 17.63
CA LYS A 18 51.14 -18.81 18.76
C LYS A 18 50.93 -19.73 19.97
N GLN A 19 49.74 -20.27 20.15
CA GLN A 19 49.37 -21.13 21.28
C GLN A 19 48.67 -22.40 20.78
N VAL A 20 48.96 -23.52 21.43
CA VAL A 20 48.38 -24.85 21.18
C VAL A 20 47.78 -25.38 22.50
N PRO A 21 46.69 -26.17 22.48
CA PRO A 21 45.99 -26.66 21.30
C PRO A 21 45.23 -25.54 20.56
N TYR A 22 45.25 -25.59 19.23
CA TYR A 22 44.58 -24.62 18.37
C TYR A 22 43.53 -25.32 17.51
N THR A 23 42.27 -25.10 17.87
CA THR A 23 41.13 -25.53 17.05
C THR A 23 40.67 -24.37 16.18
N PHE A 24 40.49 -24.70 14.91
CA PHE A 24 40.05 -23.84 13.83
C PHE A 24 38.55 -23.54 13.95
N SER A 25 38.18 -22.27 14.15
CA SER A 25 36.78 -21.82 14.24
C SER A 25 36.58 -20.49 13.53
N LYS A 26 35.37 -20.31 12.97
CA LYS A 26 34.89 -19.08 12.34
C LYS A 26 34.92 -17.87 13.28
N GLU A 27 34.72 -18.08 14.59
CA GLU A 27 34.71 -16.99 15.59
C GLU A 27 36.08 -16.35 15.78
N LYS A 28 37.17 -17.05 15.43
CA LYS A 28 38.54 -16.53 15.54
C LYS A 28 39.00 -15.74 14.33
N GLY A 29 38.13 -15.60 13.31
CA GLY A 29 38.47 -14.90 12.06
C GLY A 29 39.44 -15.68 11.17
N ASP A 30 39.73 -16.94 11.49
CA ASP A 30 40.50 -17.83 10.63
C ASP A 30 39.67 -18.13 9.39
N PHE A 31 40.22 -17.87 8.22
CA PHE A 31 39.51 -17.91 6.94
C PHE A 31 39.10 -19.34 6.55
N LEU A 32 37.99 -19.80 7.10
CA LEU A 32 37.37 -21.09 6.81
C LEU A 32 35.96 -20.86 6.27
N ASP A 33 35.61 -21.60 5.23
CA ASP A 33 34.27 -21.60 4.66
C ASP A 33 33.23 -22.01 5.71
N SER A 34 32.00 -21.52 5.53
CA SER A 34 30.76 -21.92 6.19
C SER A 34 30.50 -23.44 6.29
N ASN A 35 31.28 -24.25 5.59
CA ASN A 35 31.17 -25.71 5.49
C ASN A 35 32.14 -26.48 6.41
N LEU A 36 33.08 -25.80 7.08
CA LEU A 36 33.95 -26.42 8.08
C LEU A 36 33.36 -26.12 9.47
N ASN A 37 32.77 -27.14 10.10
CA ASN A 37 32.37 -27.03 11.50
C ASN A 37 33.60 -26.71 12.36
N GLU A 38 33.40 -26.01 13.48
CA GLU A 38 34.44 -25.51 14.42
C GLU A 38 35.40 -26.58 14.97
N ASN A 39 35.22 -27.84 14.60
CA ASN A 39 35.99 -28.99 15.06
C ASN A 39 36.36 -29.90 13.88
N HIS A 40 36.88 -29.39 12.75
CA HIS A 40 37.30 -30.27 11.64
C HIS A 40 38.69 -30.88 11.86
N PHE A 41 39.64 -30.09 12.37
CA PHE A 41 40.92 -30.58 12.87
C PHE A 41 41.49 -29.61 13.93
N THR A 42 42.44 -30.07 14.74
CA THR A 42 43.04 -29.31 15.84
C THR A 42 44.56 -29.48 15.82
N ILE A 43 45.31 -28.39 15.90
CA ILE A 43 46.75 -28.48 16.16
C ILE A 43 46.94 -28.79 17.63
N MET A 44 47.44 -29.98 17.92
CA MET A 44 47.59 -30.47 19.30
C MET A 44 48.91 -29.97 19.91
N GLY A 45 49.96 -29.85 19.09
CA GLY A 45 51.29 -29.43 19.53
C GLY A 45 52.29 -29.34 18.39
N TYR A 46 53.53 -28.97 18.68
CA TYR A 46 54.63 -28.97 17.71
C TYR A 46 55.99 -29.11 18.43
N ASN A 47 56.98 -29.65 17.73
CA ASN A 47 58.40 -29.63 18.14
C ASN A 47 59.23 -28.90 17.08
N ASP A 48 60.56 -29.03 17.10
CA ASP A 48 61.48 -28.39 16.15
C ASP A 48 61.40 -28.94 14.71
N LYS A 49 60.66 -30.03 14.48
CA LYS A 49 60.64 -30.77 13.21
C LYS A 49 59.25 -31.03 12.66
N GLU A 50 58.26 -31.17 13.53
CA GLU A 50 56.94 -31.73 13.22
C GLU A 50 55.84 -30.96 13.97
N VAL A 51 54.66 -30.89 13.34
CA VAL A 51 53.41 -30.40 13.95
C VAL A 51 52.44 -31.55 14.08
N PHE A 52 51.83 -31.66 15.27
CA PHE A 52 50.88 -32.70 15.61
C PHE A 52 49.44 -32.20 15.39
N ILE A 53 48.67 -32.94 14.60
CA ILE A 53 47.32 -32.55 14.17
C ILE A 53 46.34 -33.68 14.48
N ARG A 54 45.21 -33.32 15.07
CA ARG A 54 44.05 -34.20 15.25
C ARG A 54 42.99 -33.89 14.21
N ALA A 55 42.75 -34.80 13.27
CA ALA A 55 41.64 -34.73 12.33
C ALA A 55 40.35 -35.23 13.01
N ASN A 56 39.49 -34.30 13.40
CA ASN A 56 38.16 -34.58 13.97
C ASN A 56 37.11 -34.89 12.87
N SER A 57 37.50 -34.77 11.61
CA SER A 57 36.75 -35.11 10.40
C SER A 57 37.73 -35.54 9.31
N LYS A 58 37.23 -36.14 8.22
CA LYS A 58 38.07 -36.69 7.14
C LYS A 58 38.97 -35.63 6.50
N VAL A 59 40.29 -35.88 6.55
CA VAL A 59 41.32 -35.11 5.84
C VAL A 59 42.08 -36.03 4.87
N ILE A 60 42.71 -35.47 3.84
CA ILE A 60 43.57 -36.21 2.91
C ILE A 60 45.02 -35.79 3.16
N TYR A 61 45.90 -36.72 3.45
CA TYR A 61 47.32 -36.47 3.63
C TYR A 61 48.11 -37.59 2.96
N LYS A 62 49.07 -37.23 2.09
CA LYS A 62 49.84 -38.19 1.27
C LYS A 62 48.94 -39.20 0.53
N ASP A 63 47.90 -38.68 -0.12
CA ASP A 63 46.89 -39.45 -0.87
C ASP A 63 46.08 -40.47 -0.05
N LYS A 64 46.20 -40.44 1.29
CA LYS A 64 45.44 -41.27 2.21
C LYS A 64 44.40 -40.45 2.96
N GLU A 65 43.23 -41.04 3.19
CA GLU A 65 42.20 -40.45 4.04
C GLU A 65 42.50 -40.72 5.51
N ILE A 66 42.64 -39.66 6.30
CA ILE A 66 42.96 -39.73 7.72
C ILE A 66 41.79 -39.17 8.53
N ILE A 67 41.41 -39.90 9.57
CA ILE A 67 40.55 -39.46 10.67
C ILE A 67 41.31 -39.85 11.94
N GLY A 68 41.54 -38.90 12.85
CA GLY A 68 42.41 -39.08 14.01
C GLY A 68 43.74 -38.33 13.90
N ASP A 69 44.73 -38.78 14.66
CA ASP A 69 45.95 -38.00 14.88
C ASP A 69 47.00 -38.33 13.82
N PHE A 70 47.64 -37.30 13.28
CA PHE A 70 48.74 -37.42 12.32
C PHE A 70 49.74 -36.28 12.51
N LYS A 71 50.92 -36.42 11.89
CA LYS A 71 51.99 -35.43 11.97
C LYS A 71 52.40 -34.97 10.59
N ILE A 72 52.79 -33.72 10.50
CA ILE A 72 53.30 -33.12 9.28
C ILE A 72 54.62 -32.39 9.53
N LYS A 73 55.46 -32.36 8.51
CA LYS A 73 56.75 -31.65 8.48
C LYS A 73 56.64 -30.38 7.64
N GLU A 74 57.62 -29.50 7.78
CA GLU A 74 57.71 -28.30 6.96
C GLU A 74 57.64 -28.64 5.47
N ASN A 75 56.85 -27.86 4.73
CA ASN A 75 56.44 -28.03 3.34
C ASN A 75 55.49 -29.20 3.03
N GLU A 76 55.06 -29.98 4.02
CA GLU A 76 54.03 -30.99 3.80
C GLU A 76 52.63 -30.37 3.84
N THR A 77 51.73 -30.94 3.03
CA THR A 77 50.36 -30.46 2.82
C THR A 77 49.36 -31.54 3.13
N PHE A 78 48.25 -31.17 3.77
CA PHE A 78 47.04 -31.98 3.88
C PHE A 78 45.83 -31.20 3.40
N ILE A 79 44.78 -31.91 3.00
CA ILE A 79 43.53 -31.33 2.49
C ILE A 79 42.42 -31.60 3.49
N ALA A 80 41.80 -30.56 4.01
CA ALA A 80 40.62 -30.65 4.87
C ALA A 80 39.42 -30.02 4.13
N ASN A 81 38.42 -30.84 3.78
CA ASN A 81 37.20 -30.39 3.08
C ASN A 81 37.48 -29.53 1.82
N GLY A 82 38.45 -29.95 1.01
CA GLY A 82 38.85 -29.24 -0.21
C GLY A 82 39.71 -27.99 0.00
N ILE A 83 40.17 -27.73 1.23
CA ILE A 83 41.14 -26.67 1.54
C ILE A 83 42.53 -27.30 1.72
N GLU A 84 43.50 -26.84 0.95
CA GLU A 84 44.90 -27.25 1.06
C GLU A 84 45.58 -26.47 2.18
N ILE A 85 46.23 -27.17 3.09
CA ILE A 85 46.91 -26.59 4.25
C ILE A 85 48.35 -27.10 4.26
N THR A 86 49.29 -26.20 4.01
CA THR A 86 50.73 -26.49 3.98
C THR A 86 51.40 -25.94 5.23
N LEU A 87 52.20 -26.77 5.90
CA LEU A 87 53.05 -26.29 6.99
C LEU A 87 54.21 -25.49 6.41
N ALA A 88 54.18 -24.16 6.57
CA ALA A 88 55.16 -23.27 5.95
C ALA A 88 56.44 -23.13 6.77
N LYS A 89 56.32 -23.04 8.10
CA LYS A 89 57.47 -22.90 9.00
C LYS A 89 57.12 -23.24 10.44
N ILE A 90 58.07 -23.82 11.17
CA ILE A 90 58.04 -23.89 12.63
C ILE A 90 59.09 -22.92 13.20
N ASP A 91 58.66 -21.95 13.99
CA ASP A 91 59.52 -20.93 14.59
C ASP A 91 59.53 -21.08 16.12
N ILE A 92 60.61 -21.67 16.64
CA ILE A 92 60.85 -21.82 18.08
C ILE A 92 61.70 -20.63 18.53
N GLY A 93 61.05 -19.49 18.76
CA GLY A 93 61.70 -18.34 19.37
C GLY A 93 62.26 -18.70 20.75
N VAL A 94 63.57 -18.58 20.94
CA VAL A 94 64.26 -18.88 22.19
C VAL A 94 63.97 -17.77 23.22
N GLN A 95 62.97 -18.02 24.07
CA GLN A 95 62.97 -17.85 25.53
C GLN A 95 61.57 -18.23 26.02
N VAL A 96 61.37 -19.52 26.26
CA VAL A 96 60.26 -20.03 27.06
C VAL A 96 60.91 -20.95 28.07
N ASP A 97 60.77 -20.61 29.35
CA ASP A 97 61.17 -21.46 30.47
C ASP A 97 60.67 -22.89 30.23
N GLU A 98 61.43 -23.85 30.76
CA GLU A 98 61.39 -25.31 30.53
C GLU A 98 60.06 -26.04 30.82
N ILE A 99 58.92 -25.36 30.84
CA ILE A 99 57.62 -25.89 31.32
C ILE A 99 56.69 -26.40 30.18
N SER A 100 57.01 -26.22 28.90
CA SER A 100 56.15 -26.73 27.80
C SER A 100 56.77 -27.83 26.94
N ARG A 101 57.52 -28.77 27.55
CA ARG A 101 57.74 -30.09 26.93
C ARG A 101 56.58 -31.04 27.27
N SER A 102 55.37 -30.75 26.82
CA SER A 102 54.40 -31.83 26.58
C SER A 102 54.77 -32.46 25.24
N GLN A 103 55.75 -33.37 25.24
CA GLN A 103 55.81 -34.31 24.13
C GLN A 103 54.53 -35.13 24.18
N PRO A 104 53.66 -35.11 23.15
CA PRO A 104 52.62 -36.13 23.04
C PRO A 104 53.34 -37.48 23.05
N THR A 105 53.07 -38.26 24.10
CA THR A 105 53.63 -39.58 24.32
C THR A 105 53.04 -40.51 23.26
N GLN A 106 53.91 -41.10 22.43
CA GLN A 106 53.69 -42.21 21.48
C GLN A 106 52.39 -42.16 20.64
N PHE A 107 52.55 -41.81 19.35
CA PHE A 107 51.57 -42.16 18.32
C PHE A 107 51.88 -43.56 17.78
N ILE A 108 50.90 -44.45 17.78
CA ILE A 108 50.94 -45.70 17.04
C ILE A 108 50.46 -45.38 15.62
N ASP A 109 51.16 -45.85 14.59
CA ASP A 109 50.67 -45.78 13.21
C ASP A 109 49.36 -46.58 13.14
N ILE A 110 48.24 -45.87 13.00
CA ILE A 110 46.86 -46.38 13.16
C ILE A 110 46.51 -47.44 12.09
N GLU A 111 47.36 -47.62 11.07
CA GLU A 111 47.23 -48.69 10.08
C GLU A 111 47.66 -50.08 10.61
N GLU A 112 48.37 -50.18 11.74
CA GLU A 112 48.93 -51.44 12.29
C GLU A 112 48.53 -51.77 13.74
N ALA A 113 47.62 -51.02 14.37
CA ALA A 113 47.23 -51.29 15.76
C ALA A 113 46.39 -52.59 15.86
N GLU A 114 47.03 -53.71 16.23
CA GLU A 114 46.36 -54.98 16.54
C GLU A 114 45.85 -55.07 17.99
N ILE A 115 46.30 -54.16 18.85
CA ILE A 115 46.03 -54.15 20.29
C ILE A 115 44.96 -53.09 20.62
N PRO A 116 43.90 -53.43 21.39
CA PRO A 116 42.92 -52.46 21.84
C PRO A 116 43.52 -51.37 22.72
N TYR A 117 42.97 -50.16 22.64
CA TYR A 117 43.53 -48.99 23.31
C TYR A 117 42.47 -48.03 23.84
N LEU A 118 42.89 -47.22 24.81
CA LEU A 118 42.16 -46.05 25.32
C LEU A 118 42.70 -44.79 24.66
N LYS A 119 41.87 -44.07 23.91
CA LYS A 119 42.20 -42.77 23.33
C LYS A 119 41.59 -41.65 24.14
N ILE A 120 42.42 -40.78 24.70
CA ILE A 120 41.94 -39.66 25.49
C ILE A 120 41.39 -38.56 24.57
N LEU A 121 40.07 -38.38 24.61
CA LEU A 121 39.32 -37.42 23.81
C LEU A 121 39.39 -36.01 24.39
N SER A 122 39.33 -35.87 25.71
CA SER A 122 39.43 -34.58 26.42
C SER A 122 39.98 -34.77 27.83
N GLY A 123 40.59 -33.73 28.40
CA GLY A 123 41.30 -33.77 29.69
C GLY A 123 42.75 -33.30 29.53
N PRO A 124 43.54 -33.24 30.61
CA PRO A 124 44.96 -32.85 30.52
C PRO A 124 45.79 -33.78 29.64
N ASP A 125 45.41 -35.06 29.59
CA ASP A 125 46.01 -36.09 28.73
C ASP A 125 45.40 -36.17 27.31
N ALA A 126 44.59 -35.19 26.87
CA ALA A 126 43.97 -35.24 25.54
C ALA A 126 45.00 -35.39 24.41
N GLY A 127 44.84 -36.42 23.56
CA GLY A 127 45.91 -36.81 22.62
C GLY A 127 46.45 -38.20 22.90
N LYS A 128 46.59 -38.54 24.18
CA LYS A 128 47.25 -39.76 24.63
C LYS A 128 46.50 -41.00 24.21
N ILE A 129 47.25 -42.00 23.78
CA ILE A 129 46.77 -43.36 23.52
C ILE A 129 47.42 -44.27 24.56
N ILE A 130 46.64 -45.14 25.17
CA ILE A 130 47.09 -46.11 26.17
C ILE A 130 46.68 -47.48 25.68
N GLU A 131 47.64 -48.31 25.30
CA GLU A 131 47.40 -49.70 24.91
C GLU A 131 46.88 -50.52 26.10
N ILE A 132 45.91 -51.39 25.83
CA ILE A 132 45.32 -52.30 26.82
C ILE A 132 45.83 -53.70 26.52
N ASP A 133 47.00 -53.99 27.07
CA ASP A 133 47.73 -55.25 26.92
C ASP A 133 47.37 -56.31 27.97
N LYS A 134 46.75 -55.91 29.10
CA LYS A 134 46.48 -56.80 30.25
C LYS A 134 45.27 -56.32 31.07
N THR A 135 44.88 -57.11 32.07
CA THR A 135 43.94 -56.62 33.09
C THR A 135 44.66 -55.60 33.97
N GLY A 136 44.09 -54.40 34.12
CA GLY A 136 44.79 -53.29 34.79
C GLY A 136 43.86 -52.20 35.34
N ILE A 137 44.42 -51.38 36.25
CA ILE A 137 43.70 -50.29 36.92
C ILE A 137 43.87 -48.98 36.14
N ILE A 138 42.77 -48.30 35.85
CA ILE A 138 42.74 -46.91 35.40
C ILE A 138 42.69 -45.99 36.62
N GLY A 139 43.55 -44.98 36.65
CA GLY A 139 43.55 -43.99 37.73
C GLY A 139 44.68 -42.98 37.65
N ARG A 140 44.72 -42.05 38.60
CA ARG A 140 45.75 -41.01 38.72
C ARG A 140 46.98 -41.47 39.52
N GLY A 141 46.83 -42.49 40.36
CA GLY A 141 47.84 -42.90 41.34
C GLY A 141 49.00 -43.67 40.70
N GLU A 142 50.08 -43.86 41.47
CA GLU A 142 51.23 -44.69 41.04
C GLU A 142 50.87 -46.17 40.95
N GLU A 143 49.78 -46.56 41.61
CA GLU A 143 49.20 -47.90 41.56
C GLU A 143 48.37 -48.22 40.30
N ALA A 144 48.16 -47.25 39.41
CA ALA A 144 47.34 -47.42 38.21
C ALA A 144 48.21 -47.91 37.04
N ASP A 145 47.83 -49.02 36.42
CA ASP A 145 48.46 -49.52 35.20
C ASP A 145 48.21 -48.56 34.02
N TYR A 146 47.01 -47.97 33.96
CA TYR A 146 46.56 -47.04 32.94
C TYR A 146 46.43 -45.63 33.54
N LYS A 147 47.56 -44.92 33.58
CA LYS A 147 47.67 -43.64 34.29
C LYS A 147 46.99 -42.50 33.52
N ILE A 148 46.11 -41.78 34.22
CA ILE A 148 45.37 -40.61 33.71
C ILE A 148 45.73 -39.40 34.57
N ASP A 149 46.32 -38.38 33.95
CA ASP A 149 46.62 -37.11 34.61
C ASP A 149 45.38 -36.23 34.67
N ASP A 150 44.53 -36.46 35.68
CA ASP A 150 43.42 -35.59 36.02
C ASP A 150 43.22 -35.55 37.54
N GLN A 151 43.28 -34.34 38.11
CA GLN A 151 43.07 -34.09 39.54
C GLN A 151 41.70 -34.58 40.05
N TYR A 152 40.69 -34.68 39.18
CA TYR A 152 39.34 -35.16 39.49
C TYR A 152 39.20 -36.68 39.36
N VAL A 153 40.20 -37.38 38.83
CA VAL A 153 40.25 -38.85 38.77
C VAL A 153 40.80 -39.39 40.10
N SER A 154 40.24 -40.50 40.59
CA SER A 154 40.74 -41.14 41.82
C SER A 154 42.05 -41.87 41.56
N ARG A 155 42.85 -42.13 42.62
CA ARG A 155 44.14 -42.81 42.46
C ARG A 155 43.99 -44.21 41.83
N LYS A 156 42.94 -44.92 42.25
CA LYS A 156 42.33 -46.08 41.59
C LYS A 156 40.90 -45.66 41.28
N GLN A 157 40.48 -45.72 40.03
CA GLN A 157 39.16 -45.23 39.61
C GLN A 157 38.34 -46.35 38.97
N ALA A 158 38.89 -47.01 37.96
CA ALA A 158 38.22 -48.10 37.27
C ALA A 158 39.21 -49.25 37.04
N LYS A 159 38.71 -50.44 36.77
CA LYS A 159 39.52 -51.59 36.38
C LYS A 159 39.00 -52.14 35.07
N ILE A 160 39.91 -52.37 34.14
CA ILE A 160 39.63 -53.11 32.90
C ILE A 160 40.04 -54.55 33.11
N TYR A 161 39.10 -55.46 32.85
CA TYR A 161 39.34 -56.90 32.76
C TYR A 161 39.54 -57.28 31.29
N VAL A 162 40.55 -58.10 31.04
CA VAL A 162 40.90 -58.62 29.71
C VAL A 162 40.88 -60.14 29.75
N PHE A 163 40.02 -60.76 28.93
CA PHE A 163 39.90 -62.21 28.80
C PHE A 163 39.50 -62.59 27.37
N ASP A 164 40.33 -63.38 26.66
CA ASP A 164 40.05 -63.90 25.31
C ASP A 164 39.44 -62.86 24.35
N ASP A 165 40.13 -61.73 24.14
CA ASP A 165 39.70 -60.59 23.32
C ASP A 165 38.39 -59.88 23.78
N LYS A 166 37.89 -60.20 24.98
CA LYS A 166 36.79 -59.47 25.64
C LYS A 166 37.32 -58.50 26.68
N TYR A 167 36.70 -57.34 26.70
CA TYR A 167 37.05 -56.23 27.58
C TYR A 167 35.83 -55.92 28.44
N GLU A 168 36.01 -55.86 29.74
CA GLU A 168 34.97 -55.43 30.67
C GLU A 168 35.53 -54.34 31.57
N ILE A 169 34.69 -53.38 31.95
CA ILE A 169 35.07 -52.29 32.85
C ILE A 169 34.26 -52.36 34.13
N GLU A 170 34.93 -52.12 35.25
CA GLU A 170 34.35 -52.03 36.59
C GLU A 170 34.77 -50.71 37.23
N ASP A 171 33.82 -50.01 37.86
CA ASP A 171 34.14 -48.92 38.78
C ASP A 171 34.59 -49.52 40.11
N ILE A 172 35.89 -49.38 40.43
CA ILE A 172 36.48 -49.95 41.66
C ILE A 172 36.52 -48.93 42.80
N GLY A 173 35.79 -47.82 42.65
CA GLY A 173 35.55 -46.83 43.67
C GLY A 173 36.35 -45.54 43.47
N GLY A 174 35.73 -44.43 43.84
CA GLY A 174 36.29 -43.10 43.71
C GLY A 174 35.34 -42.03 44.24
N LYS A 175 35.82 -40.79 44.40
CA LYS A 175 34.95 -39.68 44.82
C LYS A 175 33.93 -39.31 43.73
N ASN A 176 34.29 -39.51 42.47
CA ASN A 176 33.47 -39.28 41.29
C ASN A 176 33.16 -40.63 40.61
N PRO A 177 31.95 -40.86 40.12
CA PRO A 177 31.60 -42.10 39.44
C PRO A 177 32.28 -42.21 38.07
N THR A 178 32.53 -43.43 37.63
CA THR A 178 32.87 -43.73 36.23
C THR A 178 31.58 -43.75 35.40
N LEU A 179 31.54 -43.04 34.28
CA LEU A 179 30.42 -43.11 33.33
C LEU A 179 30.84 -43.86 32.07
N LEU A 180 29.93 -44.66 31.52
CA LEU A 180 30.05 -45.34 30.24
C LEU A 180 28.91 -44.86 29.33
N ASN A 181 29.24 -44.25 28.20
CA ASN A 181 28.28 -43.65 27.26
C ASN A 181 27.26 -42.72 27.95
N GLY A 182 27.74 -41.90 28.89
CA GLY A 182 26.95 -40.94 29.67
C GLY A 182 26.12 -41.55 30.81
N LYS A 183 26.23 -42.85 31.09
CA LYS A 183 25.51 -43.54 32.18
C LYS A 183 26.47 -43.98 33.27
N VAL A 184 26.07 -43.83 34.55
CA VAL A 184 26.89 -44.27 35.69
C VAL A 184 27.10 -45.78 35.65
N LEU A 185 28.37 -46.20 35.70
CA LEU A 185 28.78 -47.60 35.76
C LEU A 185 28.52 -48.13 37.17
N THR A 186 27.62 -49.12 37.29
CA THR A 186 27.16 -49.65 38.59
C THR A 186 27.55 -51.11 38.82
N LYS A 187 27.99 -51.80 37.77
CA LYS A 187 28.42 -53.20 37.76
C LYS A 187 29.48 -53.39 36.67
N ILE A 188 30.20 -54.49 36.74
CA ILE A 188 31.08 -54.95 35.66
C ILE A 188 30.27 -55.00 34.35
N THR A 189 30.72 -54.26 33.33
CA THR A 189 29.99 -54.09 32.06
C THR A 189 30.93 -54.33 30.88
N PRO A 190 30.51 -55.09 29.85
CA PRO A 190 31.27 -55.25 28.62
C PRO A 190 31.56 -53.91 27.95
N LEU A 191 32.76 -53.79 27.40
CA LEU A 191 33.26 -52.59 26.73
C LEU A 191 33.42 -52.89 25.23
N HIS A 192 32.76 -52.09 24.40
CA HIS A 192 32.73 -52.25 22.93
C HIS A 192 33.44 -51.10 22.23
N SER A 193 34.09 -51.39 21.10
CA SER A 193 34.78 -50.37 20.31
C SER A 193 33.82 -49.24 19.90
N GLY A 194 34.15 -48.00 20.26
CA GLY A 194 33.27 -46.84 20.13
C GLY A 194 32.65 -46.36 21.44
N ASP A 195 32.79 -47.12 22.53
CA ASP A 195 32.30 -46.71 23.84
C ASP A 195 33.12 -45.55 24.43
N GLU A 196 32.43 -44.56 24.97
CA GLU A 196 33.02 -43.43 25.67
C GLU A 196 33.00 -43.68 27.18
N ILE A 197 34.18 -43.83 27.77
CA ILE A 197 34.40 -43.86 29.22
C ILE A 197 34.70 -42.43 29.69
N GLN A 198 33.97 -41.96 30.69
CA GLN A 198 34.23 -40.68 31.33
C GLN A 198 34.58 -40.89 32.80
N ILE A 199 35.74 -40.35 33.20
CA ILE A 199 36.24 -40.36 34.57
C ILE A 199 36.75 -38.96 34.93
N GLY A 200 36.28 -38.39 36.04
CA GLY A 200 36.58 -36.99 36.37
C GLY A 200 36.12 -36.04 35.27
N LYS A 201 37.05 -35.25 34.71
CA LYS A 201 36.82 -34.39 33.53
C LYS A 201 37.37 -35.01 32.24
N THR A 202 37.98 -36.19 32.33
CA THR A 202 38.59 -36.88 31.20
C THR A 202 37.57 -37.75 30.48
N ARG A 203 37.50 -37.61 29.15
CA ARG A 203 36.73 -38.50 28.27
C ARG A 203 37.68 -39.37 27.47
N ILE A 204 37.34 -40.64 27.36
CA ILE A 204 38.21 -41.70 26.86
C ILE A 204 37.38 -42.53 25.88
N LEU A 205 37.83 -42.65 24.65
CA LEU A 205 37.28 -43.58 23.69
C LEU A 205 37.98 -44.92 23.84
N PHE A 206 37.22 -45.99 24.03
CA PHE A 206 37.75 -47.33 23.88
C PHE A 206 37.68 -47.74 22.40
N VAL A 207 38.80 -48.21 21.86
CA VAL A 207 38.86 -48.75 20.51
C VAL A 207 39.42 -50.16 20.57
N ASN A 208 38.66 -51.11 20.04
CA ASN A 208 39.12 -52.46 19.73
C ASN A 208 39.18 -52.61 18.20
N PRO A 209 40.37 -52.52 17.58
CA PRO A 209 40.53 -52.61 16.13
C PRO A 209 39.98 -53.90 15.51
N LYS A 210 39.97 -55.02 16.26
CA LYS A 210 39.40 -56.31 15.82
C LYS A 210 37.87 -56.32 15.78
N GLU A 211 37.21 -55.53 16.64
CA GLU A 211 35.75 -55.43 16.68
C GLU A 211 35.23 -54.40 15.69
N LYS A 212 35.75 -53.18 15.77
CA LYS A 212 35.38 -52.06 14.90
C LYS A 212 36.52 -51.04 14.88
N PRO A 213 37.20 -50.82 13.73
CA PRO A 213 38.30 -49.87 13.67
C PRO A 213 37.81 -48.43 13.87
N GLU A 214 38.70 -47.55 14.35
CA GLU A 214 38.35 -46.17 14.67
C GLU A 214 37.72 -45.42 13.47
N SER A 215 38.17 -45.71 12.25
CA SER A 215 37.64 -45.14 11.00
C SER A 215 36.14 -45.40 10.79
N GLU A 216 35.60 -46.48 11.35
CA GLU A 216 34.18 -46.81 11.26
C GLU A 216 33.35 -46.27 12.43
N ILE A 217 33.99 -45.86 13.53
CA ILE A 217 33.30 -45.29 14.69
C ILE A 217 32.62 -43.96 14.30
N TYR A 218 33.28 -43.14 13.47
CA TYR A 218 32.80 -41.82 13.06
C TYR A 218 31.98 -41.77 11.77
N LYS A 219 31.67 -42.92 11.14
CA LYS A 219 30.91 -42.96 9.89
C LYS A 219 29.44 -42.61 10.14
N SER A 220 29.07 -41.33 9.97
CA SER A 220 27.70 -40.86 10.19
C SER A 220 26.70 -41.57 9.24
N LYS A 221 25.54 -41.97 9.76
CA LYS A 221 24.43 -42.44 8.93
C LYS A 221 23.89 -41.23 8.16
N GLY A 222 23.92 -41.27 6.82
CA GLY A 222 23.45 -40.17 5.97
C GLY A 222 22.01 -39.75 6.27
N ILE A 223 21.65 -38.52 5.92
CA ILE A 223 20.30 -37.99 6.11
C ILE A 223 19.31 -38.85 5.30
N PRO A 224 18.22 -39.36 5.89
CA PRO A 224 17.27 -40.21 5.18
C PRO A 224 16.62 -39.51 3.98
N VAL A 225 16.44 -40.24 2.87
CA VAL A 225 15.93 -39.70 1.59
C VAL A 225 14.58 -39.00 1.73
N TYR A 226 13.68 -39.47 2.61
CA TYR A 226 12.36 -38.87 2.82
C TYR A 226 12.43 -37.43 3.36
N VAL A 227 13.52 -37.03 4.03
CA VAL A 227 13.72 -35.66 4.54
C VAL A 227 13.76 -34.67 3.39
N TYR A 228 14.42 -35.01 2.29
CA TYR A 228 14.43 -34.18 1.08
C TYR A 228 13.03 -34.04 0.46
N GLY A 229 12.22 -35.11 0.49
CA GLY A 229 10.84 -35.07 0.03
C GLY A 229 9.95 -34.14 0.86
N ILE A 230 10.09 -34.17 2.19
CA ILE A 230 9.36 -33.26 3.10
C ILE A 230 9.78 -31.81 2.85
N LEU A 231 11.08 -31.54 2.72
CA LEU A 231 11.58 -30.19 2.44
C LEU A 231 11.05 -29.65 1.11
N ALA A 232 11.06 -30.47 0.05
CA ALA A 232 10.49 -30.08 -1.24
C ALA A 232 8.98 -29.77 -1.15
N PHE A 233 8.23 -30.57 -0.38
CA PHE A 233 6.81 -30.34 -0.17
C PHE A 233 6.51 -29.04 0.58
N ILE A 234 7.29 -28.73 1.62
CA ILE A 234 7.17 -27.46 2.35
C ILE A 234 7.44 -26.27 1.43
N ILE A 235 8.47 -26.35 0.59
CA ILE A 235 8.79 -25.29 -0.39
C ILE A 235 7.62 -25.06 -1.35
N LEU A 236 6.98 -26.12 -1.86
CA LEU A 236 5.81 -26.00 -2.74
C LEU A 236 4.61 -25.33 -2.04
N ILE A 237 4.34 -25.67 -0.78
CA ILE A 237 3.29 -25.01 0.02
C ILE A 237 3.59 -23.53 0.18
N LEU A 238 4.84 -23.17 0.50
CA LEU A 238 5.24 -21.77 0.67
C LEU A 238 5.10 -20.96 -0.62
N ILE A 239 5.43 -21.55 -1.78
CA ILE A 239 5.22 -20.92 -3.09
C ILE A 239 3.72 -20.71 -3.34
N GLY A 240 2.89 -21.74 -3.11
CA GLY A 240 1.44 -21.64 -3.26
C GLY A 240 0.83 -20.57 -2.35
N PHE A 241 1.27 -20.52 -1.09
CA PHE A 241 0.86 -19.49 -0.14
C PHE A 241 1.31 -18.09 -0.58
N GLY A 242 2.52 -17.95 -1.11
CA GLY A 242 3.02 -16.68 -1.64
C GLY A 242 2.18 -16.16 -2.81
N ILE A 243 1.83 -17.03 -3.76
CA ILE A 243 0.95 -16.67 -4.89
C ILE A 243 -0.45 -16.29 -4.39
N TRP A 244 -1.03 -17.09 -3.50
CA TRP A 244 -2.34 -16.81 -2.91
C TRP A 244 -2.34 -15.48 -2.16
N PHE A 245 -1.34 -15.24 -1.30
CA PHE A 245 -1.22 -14.01 -0.52
C PHE A 245 -1.05 -12.79 -1.42
N TYR A 246 -0.21 -12.89 -2.47
CA TYR A 246 -0.06 -11.83 -3.45
C TYR A 246 -1.39 -11.51 -4.15
N ASN A 247 -2.12 -12.53 -4.62
CA ASN A 247 -3.41 -12.33 -5.26
C ASN A 247 -4.45 -11.73 -4.30
N ALA A 248 -4.48 -12.17 -3.03
CA ALA A 248 -5.37 -11.62 -2.01
C ALA A 248 -5.08 -10.13 -1.73
N GLN A 249 -3.80 -9.73 -1.70
CA GLN A 249 -3.42 -8.33 -1.55
C GLN A 249 -3.87 -7.48 -2.74
N GLN A 250 -3.74 -7.99 -3.97
CA GLN A 250 -4.22 -7.29 -5.17
C GLN A 250 -5.75 -7.14 -5.18
N GLU A 251 -6.48 -8.17 -4.75
CA GLU A 251 -7.94 -8.12 -4.60
C GLU A 251 -8.39 -7.02 -3.63
N ASN A 252 -7.77 -6.95 -2.45
CA ASN A 252 -8.07 -5.93 -1.45
C ASN A 252 -7.75 -4.53 -1.97
N LYS A 253 -6.59 -4.35 -2.63
CA LYS A 253 -6.21 -3.08 -3.24
C LYS A 253 -7.22 -2.64 -4.30
N PHE A 254 -7.66 -3.57 -5.16
CA PHE A 254 -8.68 -3.32 -6.16
C PHE A 254 -10.00 -2.86 -5.52
N ASN A 255 -10.49 -3.59 -4.51
CA ASN A 255 -11.77 -3.28 -3.86
C ASN A 255 -11.72 -1.91 -3.17
N ASN A 256 -10.60 -1.55 -2.52
CA ASN A 256 -10.42 -0.24 -1.91
C ASN A 256 -10.45 0.90 -2.96
N LEU A 257 -9.76 0.72 -4.10
CA LEU A 257 -9.75 1.71 -5.18
C LEU A 257 -11.15 1.93 -5.75
N ILE A 258 -11.89 0.86 -6.04
CA ILE A 258 -13.26 0.96 -6.56
C ILE A 258 -14.21 1.56 -5.53
N SER A 259 -14.10 1.16 -4.27
CA SER A 259 -14.94 1.72 -3.20
C SER A 259 -14.69 3.21 -3.01
N SER A 260 -13.43 3.64 -3.02
CA SER A 260 -13.05 5.06 -2.93
C SER A 260 -13.61 5.85 -4.11
N ALA A 261 -13.38 5.40 -5.34
CA ALA A 261 -13.90 6.06 -6.53
C ALA A 261 -15.43 6.14 -6.54
N SER A 262 -16.11 5.05 -6.18
CA SER A 262 -17.57 5.00 -6.11
C SER A 262 -18.14 5.94 -5.05
N SER A 263 -17.51 6.02 -3.88
CA SER A 263 -17.93 6.91 -2.79
C SER A 263 -17.83 8.40 -3.13
N THR A 264 -17.05 8.76 -4.16
CA THR A 264 -16.89 10.15 -4.60
C THR A 264 -18.21 10.70 -5.16
N ILE A 265 -19.01 9.88 -5.86
CA ILE A 265 -20.25 10.31 -6.52
C ILE A 265 -21.24 11.01 -5.55
N PRO A 266 -21.65 10.41 -4.43
CA PRO A 266 -22.57 11.06 -3.50
C PRO A 266 -21.94 12.28 -2.79
N ILE A 267 -20.64 12.25 -2.52
CA ILE A 267 -19.93 13.30 -1.78
C ILE A 267 -19.77 14.58 -2.60
N ILE A 268 -19.68 14.50 -3.94
CA ILE A 268 -19.52 15.68 -4.82
C ILE A 268 -20.55 16.77 -4.54
N SER A 269 -21.80 16.38 -4.26
CA SER A 269 -22.89 17.32 -3.97
C SER A 269 -22.66 18.18 -2.71
N GLN A 270 -21.84 17.69 -1.77
CA GLN A 270 -21.54 18.34 -0.49
C GLN A 270 -20.32 19.26 -0.56
N LEU A 271 -19.54 19.19 -1.65
CA LEU A 271 -18.35 20.02 -1.80
C LEU A 271 -18.74 21.46 -2.17
N GLU A 272 -18.16 22.42 -1.44
CA GLU A 272 -18.52 23.83 -1.54
C GLU A 272 -18.15 24.49 -2.87
N THR A 273 -17.05 24.06 -3.50
CA THR A 273 -16.48 24.76 -4.68
C THR A 273 -16.33 23.84 -5.88
N THR A 274 -16.46 24.42 -7.08
CA THR A 274 -16.28 23.74 -8.37
C THR A 274 -14.89 23.10 -8.48
N GLU A 275 -13.82 23.77 -8.04
CA GLU A 275 -12.47 23.18 -8.00
C GLU A 275 -12.37 21.93 -7.12
N LYS A 276 -13.01 21.93 -5.94
CA LYS A 276 -12.97 20.77 -5.03
C LYS A 276 -13.69 19.59 -5.69
N LYS A 277 -14.82 19.83 -6.35
CA LYS A 277 -15.58 18.81 -7.10
C LYS A 277 -14.75 18.19 -8.23
N ILE A 278 -14.10 19.03 -9.05
CA ILE A 278 -13.23 18.56 -10.13
C ILE A 278 -12.07 17.72 -9.59
N LYS A 279 -11.35 18.21 -8.57
CA LYS A 279 -10.21 17.48 -7.98
C LYS A 279 -10.61 16.11 -7.42
N ALA A 280 -11.78 16.02 -6.79
CA ALA A 280 -12.29 14.75 -6.27
C ALA A 280 -12.56 13.75 -7.42
N LEU A 281 -13.19 14.22 -8.50
CA LEU A 281 -13.45 13.40 -9.69
C LEU A 281 -12.18 13.00 -10.45
N GLU A 282 -11.16 13.87 -10.51
CA GLU A 282 -9.85 13.54 -11.08
C GLU A 282 -9.15 12.44 -10.28
N ARG A 283 -9.16 12.55 -8.94
CA ARG A 283 -8.64 11.48 -8.08
C ARG A 283 -9.41 10.17 -8.30
N ALA A 284 -10.74 10.21 -8.35
CA ALA A 284 -11.55 9.02 -8.56
C ALA A 284 -11.29 8.37 -9.93
N LYS A 285 -11.05 9.19 -10.97
CA LYS A 285 -10.63 8.70 -12.30
C LYS A 285 -9.27 8.01 -12.24
N ASP A 286 -8.29 8.60 -11.54
CA ASP A 286 -6.96 7.99 -11.37
C ASP A 286 -7.03 6.67 -10.58
N GLU A 287 -7.90 6.58 -9.58
CA GLU A 287 -8.15 5.35 -8.82
C GLU A 287 -8.74 4.24 -9.71
N ILE A 288 -9.66 4.58 -10.62
CA ILE A 288 -10.19 3.64 -11.61
C ILE A 288 -9.10 3.15 -12.56
N ILE A 289 -8.25 4.06 -13.07
CA ILE A 289 -7.13 3.69 -13.94
C ILE A 289 -6.17 2.74 -13.21
N GLN A 290 -5.94 2.95 -11.92
CA GLN A 290 -5.14 2.04 -11.10
C GLN A 290 -5.83 0.69 -10.88
N ALA A 291 -7.15 0.67 -10.67
CA ALA A 291 -7.93 -0.56 -10.53
C ALA A 291 -7.92 -1.39 -11.83
N GLU A 292 -8.01 -0.73 -12.99
CA GLU A 292 -7.98 -1.35 -14.32
C GLU A 292 -6.64 -2.05 -14.61
N LYS A 293 -5.53 -1.56 -14.04
CA LYS A 293 -4.23 -2.23 -14.11
C LYS A 293 -4.19 -3.55 -13.32
N ILE A 294 -5.03 -3.68 -12.28
CA ILE A 294 -5.11 -4.89 -11.44
C ILE A 294 -6.06 -5.91 -12.05
N LYS A 295 -7.29 -5.49 -12.39
CA LYS A 295 -8.29 -6.34 -13.06
C LYS A 295 -8.83 -5.63 -14.30
N LYS A 296 -8.47 -6.18 -15.46
CA LYS A 296 -9.04 -5.75 -16.73
C LYS A 296 -10.48 -6.25 -16.86
N ASN A 297 -11.34 -5.43 -17.45
CA ASN A 297 -12.71 -5.79 -17.81
C ASN A 297 -13.62 -6.17 -16.60
N ASP A 298 -13.32 -5.72 -15.38
CA ASP A 298 -14.27 -5.86 -14.26
C ASP A 298 -15.50 -4.97 -14.51
N GLN A 299 -16.70 -5.52 -14.33
CA GLN A 299 -17.96 -4.82 -14.63
C GLN A 299 -18.09 -3.49 -13.85
N ARG A 300 -17.60 -3.43 -12.61
CA ARG A 300 -17.65 -2.20 -11.80
C ARG A 300 -16.83 -1.08 -12.43
N ILE A 301 -15.71 -1.41 -13.08
CA ILE A 301 -14.92 -0.43 -13.83
C ILE A 301 -15.69 0.04 -15.06
N LEU A 302 -16.27 -0.91 -15.81
CA LEU A 302 -17.03 -0.61 -17.03
C LEU A 302 -18.23 0.30 -16.75
N ASP A 303 -18.87 0.16 -15.59
CA ASP A 303 -20.00 0.99 -15.18
C ASP A 303 -19.55 2.35 -14.62
N LEU A 304 -18.51 2.36 -13.78
CA LEU A 304 -18.11 3.55 -13.03
C LEU A 304 -17.27 4.53 -13.85
N LYS A 305 -16.41 4.03 -14.76
CA LYS A 305 -15.50 4.86 -15.56
C LYS A 305 -16.23 5.87 -16.44
N PRO A 306 -17.24 5.48 -17.26
CA PRO A 306 -17.98 6.44 -18.08
C PRO A 306 -18.75 7.45 -17.24
N LEU A 307 -19.29 7.03 -16.10
CA LEU A 307 -20.04 7.90 -15.19
C LEU A 307 -19.14 9.00 -14.59
N ILE A 308 -17.98 8.63 -14.07
CA ILE A 308 -17.02 9.59 -13.52
C ILE A 308 -16.48 10.53 -14.60
N GLU A 309 -16.18 10.02 -15.79
CA GLU A 309 -15.73 10.87 -16.90
C GLU A 309 -16.81 11.86 -17.34
N LYS A 310 -18.07 11.41 -17.44
CA LYS A 310 -19.21 12.26 -17.76
C LYS A 310 -19.40 13.37 -16.71
N LEU A 311 -19.33 13.03 -15.41
CA LEU A 311 -19.43 14.01 -14.32
C LEU A 311 -18.25 14.98 -14.31
N LEU A 312 -17.02 14.48 -14.52
CA LEU A 312 -15.81 15.29 -14.56
C LEU A 312 -15.86 16.34 -15.67
N ASN A 313 -16.28 15.92 -16.87
CA ASN A 313 -16.42 16.83 -17.99
C ASN A 313 -17.49 17.89 -17.72
N ALA A 314 -18.64 17.50 -17.17
CA ALA A 314 -19.70 18.46 -16.81
C ALA A 314 -19.23 19.50 -15.79
N TRP A 315 -18.47 19.11 -14.75
CA TRP A 315 -17.93 20.08 -13.80
C TRP A 315 -16.82 20.97 -14.39
N LYS A 316 -16.05 20.46 -15.36
CA LYS A 316 -15.09 21.28 -16.12
C LYS A 316 -15.80 22.32 -16.99
N ASP A 317 -16.92 21.94 -17.60
CA ASP A 317 -17.77 22.84 -18.37
C ASP A 317 -18.38 23.96 -17.48
N VAL A 318 -18.80 23.63 -16.26
CA VAL A 318 -19.24 24.62 -15.25
C VAL A 318 -18.12 25.60 -14.91
N LYS A 319 -16.91 25.08 -14.64
CA LYS A 319 -15.75 25.94 -14.36
C LYS A 319 -15.42 26.87 -15.54
N LEU A 320 -15.46 26.35 -16.76
CA LEU A 320 -15.24 27.16 -17.95
C LEU A 320 -16.30 28.27 -18.09
N ALA A 321 -17.55 27.97 -17.75
CA ALA A 321 -18.61 28.98 -17.71
C ALA A 321 -18.34 30.07 -16.66
N GLU A 322 -17.91 29.70 -15.44
CA GLU A 322 -17.51 30.65 -14.40
C GLU A 322 -16.37 31.57 -14.86
N GLU A 323 -15.35 31.02 -15.52
CA GLU A 323 -14.24 31.78 -16.09
C GLU A 323 -14.71 32.76 -17.19
N ASN A 324 -15.61 32.32 -18.07
CA ASN A 324 -16.18 33.17 -19.12
C ASN A 324 -17.04 34.32 -18.57
N ILE A 325 -17.80 34.07 -17.49
CA ILE A 325 -18.55 35.12 -16.78
C ILE A 325 -17.60 36.18 -16.22
N ASN A 326 -16.50 35.76 -15.58
CA ASN A 326 -15.50 36.68 -15.03
C ASN A 326 -14.85 37.56 -16.11
N ASN A 327 -14.78 37.06 -17.35
CA ASN A 327 -14.30 37.81 -18.51
C ASN A 327 -15.39 38.65 -19.20
N GLY A 328 -16.64 38.57 -18.74
CA GLY A 328 -17.79 39.26 -19.32
C GLY A 328 -18.34 38.66 -20.62
N ASP A 329 -17.92 37.43 -20.97
CA ASP A 329 -18.39 36.70 -22.15
C ASP A 329 -19.51 35.71 -21.79
N TYR A 330 -20.71 36.24 -21.64
CA TYR A 330 -21.88 35.45 -21.24
C TYR A 330 -22.35 34.48 -22.33
N PHE A 331 -22.07 34.76 -23.61
CA PHE A 331 -22.41 33.85 -24.71
C PHE A 331 -21.55 32.58 -24.68
N SER A 332 -20.24 32.73 -24.51
CA SER A 332 -19.33 31.58 -24.34
C SER A 332 -19.61 30.83 -23.04
N ALA A 333 -19.98 31.55 -21.97
CA ALA A 333 -20.42 30.94 -20.72
C ALA A 333 -21.67 30.07 -20.92
N LEU A 334 -22.68 30.55 -21.67
CA LEU A 334 -23.92 29.83 -21.96
C LEU A 334 -23.63 28.52 -22.71
N ASN A 335 -22.83 28.60 -23.77
CA ASN A 335 -22.45 27.43 -24.56
C ASN A 335 -21.69 26.38 -23.74
N SER A 336 -20.85 26.83 -22.81
CA SER A 336 -20.08 25.94 -21.93
C SER A 336 -21.02 25.19 -20.98
N ILE A 337 -21.95 25.89 -20.33
CA ILE A 337 -22.80 25.29 -19.28
C ILE A 337 -23.95 24.43 -19.82
N GLU A 338 -24.40 24.61 -21.07
CA GLU A 338 -25.54 23.87 -21.64
C GLU A 338 -25.41 22.34 -21.55
N ASN A 339 -24.20 21.82 -21.76
CA ASN A 339 -23.95 20.38 -21.65
C ASN A 339 -23.89 19.94 -20.19
N ALA A 340 -23.34 20.77 -19.30
CA ALA A 340 -23.29 20.48 -17.88
C ALA A 340 -24.69 20.35 -17.26
N VAL A 341 -25.64 21.21 -17.64
CA VAL A 341 -27.04 21.15 -17.15
C VAL A 341 -27.70 19.81 -17.49
N LYS A 342 -27.47 19.28 -18.69
CA LYS A 342 -28.03 17.96 -19.12
C LYS A 342 -27.45 16.80 -18.31
N VAL A 343 -26.24 16.94 -17.77
CA VAL A 343 -25.58 15.90 -16.96
C VAL A 343 -25.92 16.07 -15.49
N LEU A 344 -25.98 17.31 -15.02
CA LEU A 344 -26.13 17.72 -13.63
C LEU A 344 -27.54 18.29 -13.38
N GLU A 345 -28.57 17.69 -13.97
CA GLU A 345 -29.95 18.22 -14.02
C GLU A 345 -30.51 18.59 -12.63
N ASN A 346 -30.09 17.87 -11.59
CA ASN A 346 -30.57 18.05 -10.22
C ASN A 346 -29.66 18.95 -9.35
N ASP A 347 -28.54 19.45 -9.88
CA ASP A 347 -27.63 20.30 -9.12
C ASP A 347 -28.17 21.74 -9.03
N LYS A 348 -28.50 22.17 -7.81
CA LYS A 348 -29.10 23.49 -7.55
C LYS A 348 -28.19 24.64 -7.97
N TYR A 349 -26.88 24.48 -7.81
CA TYR A 349 -25.91 25.52 -8.16
C TYR A 349 -25.82 25.68 -9.68
N VAL A 350 -25.69 24.56 -10.40
CA VAL A 350 -25.59 24.57 -11.88
C VAL A 350 -26.83 25.17 -12.52
N ASN A 351 -28.03 24.80 -12.05
CA ASN A 351 -29.27 25.37 -12.55
C ASN A 351 -29.38 26.88 -12.26
N SER A 352 -29.04 27.32 -11.05
CA SER A 352 -29.02 28.75 -10.72
C SER A 352 -28.01 29.53 -11.57
N LEU A 353 -26.85 28.94 -11.85
CA LEU A 353 -25.81 29.55 -12.68
C LEU A 353 -26.27 29.65 -14.13
N TYR A 354 -26.90 28.62 -14.67
CA TYR A 354 -27.50 28.63 -16.00
C TYR A 354 -28.54 29.75 -16.17
N ASP A 355 -29.46 29.87 -15.23
CA ASP A 355 -30.50 30.92 -15.26
C ASP A 355 -29.89 32.33 -15.25
N GLN A 356 -28.85 32.55 -14.42
CA GLN A 356 -28.14 33.83 -14.36
C GLN A 356 -27.43 34.14 -15.68
N ILE A 357 -26.71 33.17 -16.25
CA ILE A 357 -26.03 33.31 -17.54
C ILE A 357 -27.06 33.61 -18.64
N LEU A 358 -28.17 32.86 -18.69
CA LEU A 358 -29.20 33.03 -19.72
C LEU A 358 -29.80 34.44 -19.68
N ILE A 359 -30.14 34.94 -18.48
CA ILE A 359 -30.64 36.31 -18.30
C ILE A 359 -29.58 37.32 -18.76
N ALA A 360 -28.33 37.16 -18.32
CA ALA A 360 -27.24 38.07 -18.68
C ALA A 360 -26.99 38.11 -20.20
N THR A 361 -26.98 36.95 -20.87
CA THR A 361 -26.83 36.85 -22.33
C THR A 361 -27.97 37.55 -23.06
N VAL A 362 -29.22 37.32 -22.66
CA VAL A 362 -30.39 37.98 -23.26
C VAL A 362 -30.36 39.49 -23.03
N VAL A 363 -29.97 39.94 -21.83
CA VAL A 363 -29.82 41.37 -21.52
C VAL A 363 -28.74 41.99 -22.39
N GLN A 364 -27.57 41.35 -22.52
CA GLN A 364 -26.46 41.85 -23.31
C GLN A 364 -26.80 41.91 -24.80
N GLN A 365 -27.44 40.86 -25.34
CA GLN A 365 -27.87 40.80 -26.74
C GLN A 365 -28.91 41.87 -27.05
N ASN A 366 -29.97 41.97 -26.24
CA ASN A 366 -31.02 42.95 -26.45
C ASN A 366 -30.52 44.39 -26.24
N TYR A 367 -29.57 44.62 -25.32
CA TYR A 367 -28.93 45.92 -25.17
C TYR A 367 -28.16 46.32 -26.43
N ALA A 368 -27.34 45.40 -26.96
CA ALA A 368 -26.56 45.65 -28.18
C ALA A 368 -27.48 45.91 -29.39
N GLU A 369 -28.54 45.12 -29.54
CA GLU A 369 -29.53 45.28 -30.61
C GLU A 369 -30.30 46.59 -30.48
N ALA A 370 -30.83 46.91 -29.28
CA ALA A 370 -31.53 48.16 -29.04
C ALA A 370 -30.63 49.38 -29.31
N LYS A 371 -29.36 49.31 -28.91
CA LYS A 371 -28.37 50.35 -29.20
C LYS A 371 -28.15 50.51 -30.70
N ALA A 372 -27.98 49.42 -31.45
CA ALA A 372 -27.79 49.45 -32.89
C ALA A 372 -29.03 49.97 -33.65
N LEU A 373 -30.23 49.55 -33.24
CA LEU A 373 -31.49 50.06 -33.79
C LEU A 373 -31.62 51.56 -33.54
N PHE A 374 -31.26 52.03 -32.35
CA PHE A 374 -31.26 53.44 -32.00
C PHE A 374 -30.22 54.24 -32.81
N GLU A 375 -29.01 53.71 -32.98
CA GLU A 375 -27.96 54.29 -33.86
C GLU A 375 -28.44 54.46 -35.30
N ASN A 376 -29.29 53.54 -35.78
CA ASN A 376 -29.91 53.58 -37.10
C ASN A 376 -31.21 54.40 -37.17
N GLY A 377 -31.58 55.12 -36.10
CA GLY A 377 -32.76 55.98 -36.05
C GLY A 377 -34.09 55.24 -35.85
N LYS A 378 -34.07 53.93 -35.63
CA LYS A 378 -35.27 53.10 -35.40
C LYS A 378 -35.71 53.12 -33.94
N VAL A 379 -36.18 54.29 -33.49
CA VAL A 379 -36.44 54.58 -32.06
C VAL A 379 -37.49 53.65 -31.43
N ASN A 380 -38.60 53.37 -32.12
CA ASN A 380 -39.67 52.53 -31.57
C ASN A 380 -39.24 51.06 -31.47
N GLU A 381 -38.59 50.53 -32.51
CA GLU A 381 -38.03 49.15 -32.51
C GLU A 381 -36.99 49.00 -31.38
N ALA A 382 -36.13 50.00 -31.19
CA ALA A 382 -35.15 50.01 -30.10
C ALA A 382 -35.81 49.96 -28.71
N LEU A 383 -36.91 50.70 -28.49
CA LEU A 383 -37.65 50.68 -27.23
C LEU A 383 -38.35 49.34 -26.97
N GLU A 384 -38.88 48.70 -28.02
CA GLU A 384 -39.49 47.38 -27.91
C GLU A 384 -38.48 46.33 -27.45
N VAL A 385 -37.33 46.23 -28.14
CA VAL A 385 -36.24 45.30 -27.78
C VAL A 385 -35.74 45.57 -26.35
N LEU A 386 -35.62 46.84 -25.96
CA LEU A 386 -35.16 47.21 -24.63
C LEU A 386 -36.18 46.87 -23.54
N ASN A 387 -37.48 47.03 -23.79
CA ASN A 387 -38.53 46.62 -22.86
C ASN A 387 -38.56 45.09 -22.69
N LEU A 388 -38.25 44.31 -23.74
CA LEU A 388 -38.13 42.86 -23.62
C LEU A 388 -36.97 42.43 -22.71
N ALA A 389 -35.87 43.19 -22.70
CA ALA A 389 -34.75 42.98 -21.77
C ALA A 389 -35.11 43.39 -20.33
N LEU A 390 -35.75 44.55 -20.16
CA LEU A 390 -36.19 45.05 -18.84
C LEU A 390 -37.26 44.19 -18.20
N ASN A 391 -38.12 43.52 -18.97
CA ASN A 391 -39.08 42.55 -18.41
C ASN A 391 -38.39 41.37 -17.71
N ARG A 392 -37.15 41.05 -18.11
CA ARG A 392 -36.34 39.98 -17.51
C ARG A 392 -35.41 40.50 -16.42
N ALA A 393 -34.93 41.74 -16.55
CA ALA A 393 -34.08 42.41 -15.57
C ALA A 393 -34.56 43.86 -15.33
N PRO A 394 -35.63 44.06 -14.52
CA PRO A 394 -36.29 45.37 -14.37
C PRO A 394 -35.39 46.48 -13.85
N ASP A 395 -34.47 46.12 -12.96
CA ASP A 395 -33.58 47.06 -12.26
C ASP A 395 -32.19 47.17 -12.92
N HIS A 396 -32.00 46.62 -14.13
CA HIS A 396 -30.67 46.61 -14.77
C HIS A 396 -30.22 48.03 -15.16
N PRO A 397 -29.14 48.56 -14.56
CA PRO A 397 -28.80 49.99 -14.68
C PRO A 397 -28.54 50.45 -16.12
N GLN A 398 -27.83 49.65 -16.92
CA GLN A 398 -27.52 49.98 -18.31
C GLN A 398 -28.76 49.99 -19.22
N LEU A 399 -29.73 49.10 -18.95
CA LEU A 399 -30.97 49.06 -19.73
C LEU A 399 -31.84 50.27 -19.41
N LEU A 400 -31.93 50.64 -18.12
CA LEU A 400 -32.68 51.82 -17.67
C LEU A 400 -32.06 53.12 -18.20
N GLU A 401 -30.73 53.25 -18.19
CA GLU A 401 -30.04 54.42 -18.71
C GLU A 401 -30.20 54.55 -20.23
N LEU A 402 -30.04 53.44 -20.98
CA LEU A 402 -30.30 53.44 -22.42
C LEU A 402 -31.77 53.80 -22.73
N LYS A 403 -32.72 53.30 -21.93
CA LYS A 403 -34.15 53.61 -22.09
C LYS A 403 -34.41 55.10 -21.92
N LYS A 404 -33.81 55.71 -20.89
CA LYS A 404 -33.90 57.14 -20.62
C LYS A 404 -33.34 57.96 -21.79
N ILE A 405 -32.19 57.58 -22.34
CA ILE A 405 -31.57 58.26 -23.49
C ILE A 405 -32.48 58.18 -24.73
N ILE A 406 -33.02 57.00 -25.04
CA ILE A 406 -33.88 56.80 -26.20
C ILE A 406 -35.19 57.60 -26.05
N LEU A 407 -35.82 57.57 -24.87
CA LEU A 407 -37.03 58.35 -24.57
C LEU A 407 -36.78 59.87 -24.66
N ASP A 408 -35.64 60.35 -24.18
CA ASP A 408 -35.25 61.76 -24.27
C ASP A 408 -35.01 62.21 -25.71
N ALA A 409 -34.42 61.34 -26.55
CA ALA A 409 -34.22 61.61 -27.98
C ALA A 409 -35.56 61.62 -28.75
N GLN A 410 -36.48 60.71 -28.41
CA GLN A 410 -37.82 60.65 -28.99
C GLN A 410 -38.61 61.95 -28.71
N ARG A 411 -38.53 62.46 -27.47
CA ARG A 411 -39.22 63.71 -27.06
C ARG A 411 -38.71 64.95 -27.79
N ARG A 412 -37.42 64.99 -28.15
CA ARG A 412 -36.77 66.19 -28.71
C ARG A 412 -36.66 66.19 -30.24
N LYS A 413 -37.17 65.17 -30.95
CA LYS A 413 -36.98 64.99 -32.41
C LYS A 413 -35.51 65.18 -32.83
N THR A 414 -34.61 64.60 -32.04
CA THR A 414 -33.16 64.79 -32.08
C THR A 414 -32.57 64.30 -33.41
N THR A 415 -31.61 65.03 -33.98
CA THR A 415 -30.97 64.69 -35.26
C THR A 415 -29.96 63.54 -35.13
N GLN A 416 -29.65 62.84 -36.22
CA GLN A 416 -28.75 61.67 -36.23
C GLN A 416 -27.32 61.98 -35.72
N SER A 417 -26.85 63.22 -35.91
CA SER A 417 -25.57 63.72 -35.38
C SER A 417 -25.57 63.84 -33.85
N GLU A 418 -26.66 64.35 -33.27
CA GLU A 418 -26.83 64.48 -31.82
C GLU A 418 -27.03 63.12 -31.12
N ILE A 419 -27.64 62.16 -31.83
CA ILE A 419 -27.76 60.76 -31.37
C ILE A 419 -26.37 60.14 -31.22
N GLN A 420 -25.50 60.27 -32.23
CA GLN A 420 -24.12 59.76 -32.18
C GLN A 420 -23.29 60.39 -31.06
N GLN A 421 -23.47 61.69 -30.78
CA GLN A 421 -22.75 62.40 -29.72
C GLN A 421 -23.16 61.93 -28.31
N LYS A 422 -24.45 61.66 -28.06
CA LYS A 422 -24.93 61.09 -26.78
C LYS A 422 -24.50 59.63 -26.60
N LEU A 423 -24.50 58.83 -27.67
CA LEU A 423 -24.00 57.45 -27.62
C LEU A 423 -22.49 57.40 -27.35
N ALA A 424 -21.72 58.39 -27.81
CA ALA A 424 -20.30 58.50 -27.46
C ALA A 424 -20.09 58.75 -25.95
N SER A 425 -21.02 59.43 -25.26
CA SER A 425 -20.95 59.63 -23.80
C SER A 425 -21.28 58.38 -22.95
N LEU A 426 -21.76 57.29 -23.56
CA LEU A 426 -21.97 56.00 -22.89
C LEU A 426 -20.69 55.14 -22.84
N LYS A 427 -19.63 55.50 -23.56
CA LYS A 427 -18.33 54.81 -23.48
C LYS A 427 -17.60 55.25 -22.21
N ASP A 428 -17.84 54.51 -21.14
CA ASP A 428 -16.87 54.13 -20.08
C ASP A 428 -17.59 53.94 -18.75
N VAL A 429 -18.26 52.80 -18.61
CA VAL A 429 -18.34 52.14 -17.29
C VAL A 429 -17.62 50.82 -17.46
N LYS A 430 -16.30 50.83 -17.23
CA LYS A 430 -15.57 49.60 -16.92
C LYS A 430 -16.28 48.94 -15.72
N PRO A 431 -16.45 47.62 -15.70
CA PRO A 431 -16.81 46.95 -14.45
C PRO A 431 -15.81 47.41 -13.40
N LYS A 432 -16.31 47.93 -12.28
CA LYS A 432 -15.44 48.22 -11.12
C LYS A 432 -14.67 46.94 -10.85
N GLU A 433 -13.35 47.00 -10.96
CA GLU A 433 -12.47 46.06 -10.27
C GLU A 433 -12.83 46.15 -8.79
N GLU A 434 -13.56 45.17 -8.27
CA GLU A 434 -13.60 44.93 -6.85
C GLU A 434 -12.17 44.57 -6.44
N LYS A 435 -11.53 45.51 -5.74
CA LYS A 435 -10.21 45.34 -5.15
C LYS A 435 -10.18 44.03 -4.34
N LYS A 436 -9.22 43.17 -4.68
CA LYS A 436 -8.87 41.92 -3.98
C LYS A 436 -8.26 42.14 -2.58
N GLU A 437 -8.58 43.21 -1.86
CA GLU A 437 -7.98 43.53 -0.57
C GLU A 437 -9.03 43.95 0.47
N GLU A 438 -9.84 43.00 0.96
CA GLU A 438 -10.44 43.04 2.32
C GLU A 438 -11.21 41.74 2.67
N VAL A 439 -10.57 40.56 2.57
CA VAL A 439 -11.14 39.30 3.11
C VAL A 439 -10.24 38.66 4.17
N VAL A 440 -9.14 39.31 4.54
CA VAL A 440 -8.23 38.84 5.61
C VAL A 440 -8.18 39.84 6.76
N GLN A 441 -9.34 40.21 7.33
CA GLN A 441 -9.47 40.76 8.69
C GLN A 441 -10.92 41.21 8.96
N LYS A 442 -11.84 40.25 9.12
CA LYS A 442 -13.10 40.47 9.85
C LYS A 442 -13.74 39.16 10.35
N SER A 443 -12.92 38.12 10.50
CA SER A 443 -13.29 36.84 11.12
C SER A 443 -13.09 36.81 12.65
N LYS A 444 -12.93 37.97 13.29
CA LYS A 444 -12.95 38.09 14.75
C LYS A 444 -13.72 39.35 15.12
N GLU A 445 -14.63 39.19 16.07
CA GLU A 445 -15.47 40.21 16.71
C GLU A 445 -16.79 40.55 16.00
N GLN A 446 -17.82 39.73 16.23
CA GLN A 446 -18.99 40.19 17.00
C GLN A 446 -19.92 39.00 17.31
N LYS A 447 -19.66 38.40 18.47
CA LYS A 447 -20.74 37.93 19.35
C LYS A 447 -21.41 39.17 19.98
N SER A 448 -22.66 38.99 20.38
CA SER A 448 -23.55 39.89 21.13
C SER A 448 -24.14 41.07 20.36
N LEU A 449 -25.40 40.90 19.94
CA LEU A 449 -26.53 41.72 20.41
C LEU A 449 -27.84 41.17 19.81
N GLU A 450 -28.45 40.24 20.54
CA GLU A 450 -29.89 40.01 20.47
C GLU A 450 -30.63 41.13 21.21
N SER A 451 -31.93 41.26 20.90
CA SER A 451 -32.97 42.15 21.47
C SER A 451 -33.08 43.52 20.74
N THR A 452 -34.22 44.03 20.28
CA THR A 452 -35.65 43.73 20.50
C THR A 452 -36.45 44.36 19.35
N ILE A 453 -37.43 43.65 18.77
CA ILE A 453 -38.82 44.10 18.52
C ILE A 453 -39.63 42.82 18.22
N LYS A 454 -40.61 42.55 19.09
CA LYS A 454 -41.51 41.40 19.06
C LYS A 454 -42.62 41.61 18.04
N ILE A 455 -42.88 40.61 17.20
CA ILE A 455 -44.24 40.34 16.69
C ILE A 455 -44.47 38.83 16.86
N ASP A 456 -45.54 38.50 17.58
CA ASP A 456 -45.96 37.15 17.98
C ASP A 456 -46.46 36.31 16.78
N VAL A 457 -45.86 35.15 16.55
CA VAL A 457 -46.45 34.02 15.80
C VAL A 457 -45.99 32.72 16.50
N PRO A 458 -46.85 31.70 16.67
CA PRO A 458 -46.67 30.65 17.68
C PRO A 458 -45.45 29.75 17.45
N LYS A 459 -44.76 29.40 18.54
CA LYS A 459 -43.67 28.40 18.55
C LYS A 459 -44.21 27.01 18.20
N ILE A 460 -43.72 26.44 17.10
CA ILE A 460 -43.71 24.99 16.88
C ILE A 460 -42.31 24.48 17.22
N ASN A 461 -42.27 23.52 18.14
CA ASN A 461 -41.08 22.86 18.63
C ASN A 461 -40.61 21.85 17.56
N LEU A 462 -39.37 21.97 17.09
CA LEU A 462 -38.74 20.99 16.19
C LEU A 462 -37.36 20.63 16.74
N GLU A 463 -37.35 19.89 17.85
CA GLU A 463 -36.31 18.91 18.10
C GLU A 463 -36.97 17.54 18.15
N THR A 464 -36.25 16.56 17.61
CA THR A 464 -36.60 15.14 17.40
C THR A 464 -37.47 14.85 16.18
N THR A 465 -36.79 14.57 15.07
CA THR A 465 -36.95 13.33 14.28
C THR A 465 -35.91 13.33 13.19
N GLN A 466 -35.01 12.35 13.19
CA GLN A 466 -34.41 11.87 11.94
C GLN A 466 -35.57 11.46 11.03
N PRO A 467 -35.70 12.00 9.81
CA PRO A 467 -36.37 11.27 8.75
C PRO A 467 -35.33 10.32 8.15
N GLU A 468 -35.59 9.02 8.22
CA GLU A 468 -35.00 8.08 7.26
C GLU A 468 -35.33 8.62 5.86
N ILE A 469 -34.29 9.09 5.16
CA ILE A 469 -34.42 9.54 3.79
C ILE A 469 -34.60 8.29 2.93
N ASN A 470 -35.86 7.92 2.69
CA ASN A 470 -36.21 6.96 1.66
C ASN A 470 -36.03 7.64 0.29
N LEU A 471 -34.86 7.44 -0.31
CA LEU A 471 -34.42 8.07 -1.57
C LEU A 471 -35.17 7.58 -2.83
N ASP A 472 -36.19 6.72 -2.68
CA ASP A 472 -36.88 6.07 -3.80
C ASP A 472 -38.19 6.73 -4.26
N ILE A 473 -38.62 7.87 -3.68
CA ILE A 473 -39.98 8.42 -3.94
C ILE A 473 -40.01 9.78 -4.69
N THR A 474 -38.93 10.54 -4.81
CA THR A 474 -38.99 11.91 -5.43
C THR A 474 -38.67 11.99 -6.92
N LEU A 475 -38.01 10.97 -7.50
CA LEU A 475 -37.64 10.97 -8.92
C LEU A 475 -38.85 10.71 -9.85
N ASP A 476 -39.85 10.00 -9.35
CA ASP A 476 -41.00 9.58 -10.15
C ASP A 476 -42.03 10.70 -10.35
N GLU A 477 -42.22 11.59 -9.37
CA GLU A 477 -43.21 12.66 -9.44
C GLU A 477 -42.89 13.73 -10.48
N THR A 478 -41.62 14.15 -10.59
CA THR A 478 -41.20 15.16 -11.58
C THR A 478 -41.23 14.61 -13.02
N LYS A 479 -40.92 13.31 -13.18
CA LYS A 479 -41.07 12.60 -14.46
C LYS A 479 -42.55 12.44 -14.84
N ASN A 480 -43.39 12.11 -13.88
CA ASN A 480 -44.84 12.02 -14.05
C ASN A 480 -45.47 13.38 -14.38
N LEU A 481 -44.94 14.47 -13.82
CA LEU A 481 -45.34 15.84 -14.16
C LEU A 481 -45.07 16.16 -15.64
N VAL A 482 -43.83 15.94 -16.11
CA VAL A 482 -43.44 16.19 -17.50
C VAL A 482 -44.25 15.33 -18.45
N ASN A 483 -44.38 14.03 -18.16
CA ASN A 483 -45.18 13.12 -18.99
C ASN A 483 -46.66 13.56 -19.04
N ALA A 484 -47.24 13.99 -17.92
CA ALA A 484 -48.64 14.43 -17.87
C ALA A 484 -48.89 15.66 -18.76
N TYR A 485 -47.93 16.58 -18.86
CA TYR A 485 -48.08 17.78 -19.67
C TYR A 485 -47.66 17.60 -21.13
N GLU A 486 -46.47 17.04 -21.37
CA GLU A 486 -45.88 16.99 -22.71
C GLU A 486 -46.35 15.79 -23.55
N LYS A 487 -46.64 14.65 -22.92
CA LYS A 487 -47.08 13.44 -23.64
C LYS A 487 -48.57 13.23 -23.59
N GLU A 488 -49.15 13.30 -22.39
CA GLU A 488 -50.58 13.06 -22.20
C GLU A 488 -51.41 14.32 -22.46
N HIS A 489 -50.80 15.51 -22.38
CA HIS A 489 -51.46 16.81 -22.43
C HIS A 489 -52.69 16.92 -21.50
N ASN A 490 -52.56 16.35 -20.31
CA ASN A 490 -53.60 16.35 -19.29
C ASN A 490 -53.35 17.48 -18.29
N LEU A 491 -54.00 18.62 -18.51
CA LEU A 491 -53.81 19.84 -17.71
C LEU A 491 -54.21 19.66 -16.24
N ASP A 492 -55.29 18.93 -15.96
CA ASP A 492 -55.75 18.69 -14.58
C ASP A 492 -54.79 17.78 -13.82
N LYS A 493 -54.29 16.72 -14.47
CA LYS A 493 -53.26 15.84 -13.90
C LYS A 493 -51.96 16.61 -13.67
N THR A 494 -51.56 17.47 -14.62
CA THR A 494 -50.37 18.33 -14.50
C THR A 494 -50.47 19.27 -13.30
N ILE A 495 -51.58 19.99 -13.15
CA ILE A 495 -51.80 20.91 -12.03
C ILE A 495 -51.77 20.17 -10.69
N ARG A 496 -52.41 19.00 -10.61
CA ARG A 496 -52.44 18.19 -9.39
C ARG A 496 -51.04 17.73 -8.98
N ILE A 497 -50.28 17.16 -9.92
CA ILE A 497 -48.92 16.67 -9.65
C ILE A 497 -48.00 17.85 -9.30
N ALA A 498 -48.05 18.96 -10.05
CA ALA A 498 -47.24 20.14 -9.76
C ALA A 498 -47.56 20.74 -8.39
N THR A 499 -48.83 20.77 -7.99
CA THR A 499 -49.23 21.28 -6.67
C THR A 499 -48.75 20.35 -5.55
N SER A 500 -48.83 19.02 -5.74
CA SER A 500 -48.28 18.04 -4.80
C SER A 500 -46.77 18.21 -4.60
N ILE A 501 -46.03 18.38 -5.72
CA ILE A 501 -44.59 18.63 -5.68
C ILE A 501 -44.31 19.94 -4.93
N LEU A 502 -45.09 21.00 -5.16
CA LEU A 502 -44.88 22.31 -4.50
C LEU A 502 -45.30 22.33 -3.02
N GLN A 503 -46.14 21.40 -2.57
CA GLN A 503 -46.44 21.23 -1.14
C GLN A 503 -45.24 20.65 -0.39
N ASN A 504 -44.50 19.73 -1.01
CA ASN A 504 -43.32 19.10 -0.43
C ASN A 504 -42.02 19.91 -0.68
N ASP A 505 -41.90 20.52 -1.86
CA ASP A 505 -40.79 21.38 -2.28
C ASP A 505 -41.33 22.68 -2.93
N PRO A 506 -41.64 23.71 -2.12
CA PRO A 506 -42.16 24.99 -2.60
C PRO A 506 -41.24 25.74 -3.57
N ASN A 507 -39.99 25.32 -3.74
CA ASN A 507 -39.02 25.95 -4.62
C ASN A 507 -38.77 25.16 -5.92
N ASN A 508 -39.53 24.09 -6.17
CA ASN A 508 -39.38 23.27 -7.36
C ASN A 508 -39.72 24.05 -8.65
N VAL A 509 -38.68 24.43 -9.40
CA VAL A 509 -38.80 25.29 -10.61
C VAL A 509 -39.63 24.61 -11.69
N LYS A 510 -39.46 23.29 -11.89
CA LYS A 510 -40.17 22.52 -12.91
C LYS A 510 -41.67 22.45 -12.60
N ALA A 511 -42.04 22.23 -11.34
CA ALA A 511 -43.42 22.27 -10.89
C ALA A 511 -44.02 23.68 -11.04
N LYS A 512 -43.30 24.76 -10.67
CA LYS A 512 -43.76 26.14 -10.91
C LYS A 512 -43.98 26.43 -12.40
N TYR A 513 -43.08 25.98 -13.25
CA TYR A 513 -43.13 26.16 -14.70
C TYR A 513 -44.36 25.49 -15.32
N TYR A 514 -44.50 24.17 -15.15
CA TYR A 514 -45.64 23.42 -15.73
C TYR A 514 -46.97 23.79 -15.09
N LEU A 515 -46.99 24.15 -13.79
CA LEU A 515 -48.19 24.68 -13.16
C LEU A 515 -48.64 25.98 -13.83
N ARG A 516 -47.71 26.93 -14.05
CA ARG A 516 -48.01 28.22 -14.68
C ARG A 516 -48.47 28.05 -16.12
N LEU A 517 -47.83 27.17 -16.89
CA LEU A 517 -48.25 26.86 -18.25
C LEU A 517 -49.66 26.24 -18.25
N ALA A 518 -49.88 25.17 -17.50
CA ALA A 518 -51.18 24.48 -17.47
C ALA A 518 -52.34 25.37 -17.00
N GLN A 519 -52.10 26.25 -16.02
CA GLN A 519 -53.09 27.22 -15.57
C GLN A 519 -53.43 28.25 -16.65
N LYS A 520 -52.43 28.78 -17.36
CA LYS A 520 -52.63 29.72 -18.47
C LYS A 520 -53.36 29.07 -19.64
N GLU A 521 -53.01 27.83 -19.99
CA GLU A 521 -53.71 27.09 -21.05
C GLU A 521 -55.16 26.84 -20.70
N LYS A 522 -55.43 26.40 -19.46
CA LYS A 522 -56.80 26.20 -18.97
C LYS A 522 -57.61 27.49 -18.99
N GLN A 523 -56.98 28.62 -18.68
CA GLN A 523 -57.59 29.95 -18.76
C GLN A 523 -57.89 30.35 -20.22
N ALA A 524 -56.95 30.15 -21.14
CA ALA A 524 -57.15 30.45 -22.56
C ALA A 524 -58.29 29.62 -23.16
N LEU A 525 -58.32 28.30 -22.88
CA LEU A 525 -59.40 27.41 -23.30
C LEU A 525 -60.76 27.80 -22.72
N ALA A 526 -60.81 28.33 -21.50
CA ALA A 526 -62.05 28.84 -20.91
C ALA A 526 -62.57 30.09 -21.63
N TYR A 527 -61.68 31.00 -22.03
CA TYR A 527 -62.03 32.16 -22.85
C TYR A 527 -62.52 31.76 -24.25
N GLU A 528 -61.88 30.77 -24.88
CA GLU A 528 -62.35 30.22 -26.16
C GLU A 528 -63.78 29.66 -26.05
N LYS A 529 -64.07 28.87 -25.00
CA LYS A 529 -65.42 28.33 -24.75
C LYS A 529 -66.48 29.42 -24.51
N GLN A 530 -66.07 30.57 -23.97
CA GLN A 530 -66.93 31.73 -23.75
C GLN A 530 -67.07 32.63 -25.00
N GLY A 531 -66.42 32.31 -26.11
CA GLY A 531 -66.40 33.14 -27.31
C GLY A 531 -65.52 34.40 -27.21
N LYS A 532 -64.72 34.53 -26.14
CA LYS A 532 -63.84 35.67 -25.86
C LYS A 532 -62.49 35.50 -26.57
N LYS A 533 -62.52 35.71 -27.89
CA LYS A 533 -61.42 35.38 -28.80
C LYS A 533 -60.16 36.22 -28.58
N ALA A 534 -60.31 37.51 -28.30
CA ALA A 534 -59.16 38.41 -28.12
C ALA A 534 -58.38 38.10 -26.84
N GLU A 535 -59.10 37.79 -25.77
CA GLU A 535 -58.56 37.39 -24.48
C GLU A 535 -57.86 36.04 -24.56
N ALA A 536 -58.44 35.07 -25.28
CA ALA A 536 -57.79 33.79 -25.55
C ALA A 536 -56.47 33.96 -26.30
N ILE A 537 -56.45 34.75 -27.38
CA ILE A 537 -55.23 35.03 -28.17
C ILE A 537 -54.15 35.66 -27.28
N SER A 538 -54.50 36.65 -26.45
CA SER A 538 -53.54 37.30 -25.55
C SER A 538 -52.85 36.31 -24.62
N ILE A 539 -53.62 35.37 -24.04
CA ILE A 539 -53.06 34.37 -23.13
C ILE A 539 -52.18 33.35 -23.89
N TRP A 540 -52.57 32.94 -25.10
CA TRP A 540 -51.74 32.06 -25.93
C TRP A 540 -50.41 32.71 -26.36
N GLU A 541 -50.40 34.01 -26.64
CA GLU A 541 -49.17 34.76 -26.91
C GLU A 541 -48.29 34.89 -25.66
N GLU A 542 -48.89 35.07 -24.48
CA GLU A 542 -48.15 35.02 -23.22
C GLU A 542 -47.51 33.65 -22.96
N ILE A 543 -48.19 32.57 -23.33
CA ILE A 543 -47.63 31.21 -23.25
C ILE A 543 -46.42 31.10 -24.20
N LEU A 544 -46.50 31.60 -25.43
CA LEU A 544 -45.34 31.60 -26.35
C LEU A 544 -44.19 32.52 -25.90
N LYS A 545 -44.47 33.55 -25.11
CA LYS A 545 -43.41 34.35 -24.46
C LYS A 545 -42.71 33.59 -23.33
N LEU A 546 -43.41 32.68 -22.66
CA LEU A 546 -42.87 31.82 -21.59
C LEU A 546 -42.17 30.58 -22.15
N ASP A 547 -42.76 29.96 -23.16
CA ASP A 547 -42.26 28.79 -23.86
C ASP A 547 -42.47 28.98 -25.37
N PRO A 548 -41.48 29.53 -26.09
CA PRO A 548 -41.56 29.74 -27.53
C PRO A 548 -41.76 28.44 -28.32
N SER A 549 -41.40 27.29 -27.74
CA SER A 549 -41.50 25.97 -28.36
C SER A 549 -42.83 25.26 -28.10
N ASN A 550 -43.73 25.86 -27.32
CA ASN A 550 -45.02 25.27 -26.97
C ASN A 550 -45.90 25.07 -28.21
N ASN A 551 -46.02 23.81 -28.64
CA ASN A 551 -46.75 23.43 -29.85
C ASN A 551 -48.26 23.65 -29.74
N TRP A 552 -48.81 23.54 -28.54
CA TRP A 552 -50.25 23.69 -28.28
C TRP A 552 -50.70 25.13 -28.42
N ALA A 553 -49.88 26.08 -27.92
CA ALA A 553 -50.12 27.50 -28.10
C ALA A 553 -50.03 27.94 -29.57
N ARG A 554 -49.07 27.39 -30.34
CA ARG A 554 -48.99 27.65 -31.79
C ARG A 554 -50.21 27.12 -32.55
N GLN A 555 -50.65 25.90 -32.23
CA GLN A 555 -51.85 25.31 -32.84
C GLN A 555 -53.13 26.10 -32.48
N ALA A 556 -53.24 26.56 -31.24
CA ALA A 556 -54.37 27.35 -30.79
C ALA A 556 -54.43 28.72 -31.48
N LEU A 557 -53.31 29.42 -31.62
CA LEU A 557 -53.25 30.69 -32.35
C LEU A 557 -53.63 30.52 -33.83
N SER A 558 -53.12 29.47 -34.48
CA SER A 558 -53.49 29.13 -35.86
C SER A 558 -55.00 28.87 -35.99
N ARG A 559 -55.61 28.11 -35.06
CA ARG A 559 -57.06 27.89 -35.02
C ARG A 559 -57.85 29.19 -34.81
N LEU A 560 -57.31 30.11 -34.03
CA LEU A 560 -57.91 31.42 -33.77
C LEU A 560 -57.61 32.42 -34.90
N GLY A 561 -56.94 32.00 -35.98
CA GLY A 561 -56.70 32.81 -37.18
C GLY A 561 -55.56 33.81 -37.03
N LYS A 562 -54.54 33.47 -36.23
CA LYS A 562 -53.31 34.25 -36.07
C LYS A 562 -52.08 33.47 -36.48
#